data_AF-A0A846X761-F1
#
_entry.id   AF-A0A846X761-F1
#
_cell.length_a   1.000
_cell.length_b   1.000
_cell.length_c   1.000
_cell.angle_alpha   90.00
_cell.angle_beta   90.00
_cell.angle_gamma   90.00
#
_symmetry.space_group_name_H-M   'P 1'
#
loop_
_entity.id
_entity.type
_entity.pdbx_description
1 polymer ?
#
loop_
_entity_poly.entity_id
_entity_poly.type
_entity_poly.pdbx_seq_one_letter_code
_entity_poly.pdbx_strand_id
1 'polypeptide(L)' 'MSIIKCSRCRRRYRGHGDWNITVKASVIVGHLCPDCQTPEENAEAEIHDATLDYGFDDAGRLVGRPKVGGVQ' A
#
# COMPACT_ATOMS: atom_id res chain seq x y z
N MET A 1 -2.43 -1.87 -20.00
CA MET A 1 -2.59 -2.36 -18.61
C MET A 1 -1.22 -2.77 -18.09
N SER A 2 -0.64 -2.01 -17.16
CA SER A 2 0.61 -2.40 -16.51
C SER A 2 0.38 -3.60 -15.58
N ILE A 3 1.23 -4.62 -15.67
CA ILE A 3 1.12 -5.81 -14.81
C ILE A 3 1.77 -5.49 -13.46
N ILE A 4 1.01 -5.58 -12.37
CA ILE A 4 1.55 -5.48 -11.01
C ILE A 4 2.41 -6.73 -10.71
N LYS A 5 3.63 -6.49 -10.24
CA LYS A 5 4.60 -7.53 -9.87
C LYS A 5 5.18 -7.25 -8.50
N CYS A 6 5.41 -8.31 -7.73
CA CYS A 6 6.12 -8.23 -6.46
C CYS A 6 7.55 -7.74 -6.71
N SER A 7 7.98 -6.75 -5.94
CA SER A 7 9.32 -6.16 -6.04
C SER A 7 10.42 -7.14 -5.60
N ARG A 8 10.11 -8.10 -4.71
CA ARG A 8 11.07 -9.10 -4.21
C ARG A 8 11.13 -10.35 -5.10
N CYS A 9 10.03 -11.08 -5.28
CA CYS A 9 10.03 -12.37 -5.98
C CYS A 9 9.51 -12.31 -7.44
N ARG A 10 9.10 -11.14 -7.93
CA ARG A 10 8.57 -10.93 -9.30
C ARG A 10 7.29 -11.69 -9.64
N ARG A 11 6.65 -12.34 -8.66
CA ARG A 11 5.29 -12.92 -8.80
C ARG A 11 4.34 -11.85 -9.34
N ARG A 12 3.39 -12.25 -10.19
CA ARG A 12 2.37 -11.36 -10.76
C ARG A 12 1.11 -11.36 -9.90
N TYR A 13 0.50 -10.20 -9.71
CA TYR A 13 -0.80 -10.10 -9.07
C TYR A 13 -1.88 -10.69 -10.00
N ARG A 14 -2.81 -11.47 -9.42
CA ARG A 14 -3.89 -12.15 -10.16
C ARG A 14 -5.28 -11.75 -9.64
N GLY A 15 -5.41 -10.58 -9.02
CA GLY A 15 -6.70 -10.06 -8.55
C GLY A 15 -7.14 -10.57 -7.17
N HIS A 16 -6.24 -11.19 -6.39
CA HIS A 16 -6.55 -11.68 -5.05
C HIS A 16 -5.30 -11.70 -4.15
N GLY A 17 -5.55 -11.69 -2.84
CA GLY A 17 -4.55 -11.72 -1.77
C GLY A 17 -4.14 -10.34 -1.28
N ASP A 18 -3.62 -10.31 -0.05
CA ASP A 18 -3.29 -9.09 0.70
C ASP A 18 -1.91 -8.57 0.30
N TRP A 19 -1.88 -7.87 -0.84
CA TRP A 19 -0.66 -7.30 -1.39
C TRP A 19 -0.42 -5.90 -0.85
N ASN A 20 0.70 -5.69 -0.17
CA ASN A 20 1.08 -4.38 0.35
C ASN A 20 1.77 -3.55 -0.73
N ILE A 21 1.54 -2.24 -0.71
CA ILE A 21 2.30 -1.27 -1.49
C ILE A 21 3.52 -0.78 -0.70
N THR A 22 4.62 -0.53 -1.39
CA THR A 22 5.80 0.12 -0.78
C THR A 22 5.84 1.57 -1.23
N VAL A 23 5.93 2.49 -0.27
CA VAL A 23 5.88 3.93 -0.52
C VAL A 23 7.20 4.56 -0.11
N LYS A 24 7.73 5.46 -0.92
CA LYS A 24 8.90 6.27 -0.59
C LYS A 24 8.62 7.72 -0.96
N ALA A 25 8.76 8.64 0.00
CA ALA A 25 8.47 10.06 -0.18
C ALA A 25 7.10 10.31 -0.86
N SER A 26 6.05 9.65 -0.37
CA SER A 26 4.67 9.74 -0.89
C SER A 26 4.48 9.21 -2.32
N VAL A 27 5.42 8.42 -2.85
CA VAL A 27 5.30 7.77 -4.16
C VAL A 27 5.31 6.26 -3.99
N ILE A 28 4.39 5.57 -4.68
CA ILE A 28 4.38 4.10 -4.73
C ILE A 28 5.59 3.66 -5.57
N VAL A 29 6.54 2.98 -4.92
CA VAL A 29 7.78 2.48 -5.55
C VAL A 29 7.77 0.97 -5.76
N GLY A 30 6.77 0.26 -5.22
CA GLY A 30 6.73 -1.20 -5.30
C GLY A 30 5.47 -1.82 -4.74
N HIS A 31 5.38 -3.14 -4.92
CA HIS A 31 4.33 -3.98 -4.34
C HIS A 31 4.98 -5.23 -3.75
N LEU A 32 4.43 -5.79 -2.68
CA LEU A 32 4.90 -7.02 -2.04
C LEU A 32 3.75 -8.02 -1.97
N CYS A 33 3.99 -9.24 -2.47
CA CYS A 33 3.03 -10.32 -2.28
C CYS A 33 3.07 -10.85 -0.83
N PRO A 34 2.01 -11.51 -0.33
CA PRO A 34 1.93 -12.02 1.04
C PRO A 34 3.18 -12.82 1.47
N ASP A 35 3.63 -13.74 0.62
CA ASP A 35 4.82 -14.59 0.89
C ASP A 35 6.15 -13.81 1.03
N CYS A 36 6.18 -12.55 0.60
CA CYS A 36 7.39 -11.74 0.60
C CYS A 36 7.36 -10.62 1.62
N GLN A 37 6.26 -10.42 2.34
CA GLN A 37 6.17 -9.43 3.41
C GLN A 37 6.75 -10.04 4.71
N THR A 38 7.38 -9.23 5.55
CA THR A 38 7.63 -9.66 6.92
C THR A 38 6.35 -9.51 7.76
N PRO A 39 6.23 -10.22 8.89
CA PRO A 39 5.09 -10.05 9.79
C PRO A 39 4.89 -8.60 10.24
N GLU A 40 5.98 -7.86 10.45
CA GLU A 40 5.96 -6.45 10.85
C GLU A 40 5.47 -5.54 9.72
N GLU A 41 5.92 -5.77 8.49
CA GLU A 41 5.45 -5.03 7.30
C GLU A 41 3.95 -5.27 7.07
N ASN A 42 3.47 -6.49 7.30
CA ASN A 42 2.06 -6.80 7.21
C ASN A 42 1.26 -6.14 8.34
N ALA A 43 1.74 -6.22 9.59
CA ALA A 43 1.08 -5.59 10.72
C ALA A 43 0.94 -4.07 10.55
N GLU A 44 1.99 -3.40 10.06
CA GLU A 44 1.92 -1.97 9.76
C GLU A 44 0.88 -1.66 8.66
N ALA A 45 0.84 -2.46 7.59
CA ALA A 45 -0.13 -2.28 6.52
C ALA A 45 -1.59 -2.46 7.00
N GLU A 46 -1.85 -3.46 7.83
CA GLU A 46 -3.18 -3.70 8.42
C GLU A 46 -3.60 -2.55 9.35
N ILE A 47 -2.67 -2.02 10.16
CA ILE A 47 -2.94 -0.84 11.00
C ILE A 47 -3.28 0.37 10.12
N HIS A 48 -2.51 0.59 9.06
CA HIS A 48 -2.77 1.67 8.14
C HIS A 48 -4.11 1.53 7.41
N ASP A 49 -4.44 0.34 6.91
CA ASP A 49 -5.73 0.08 6.27
C ASP A 49 -6.89 0.32 7.25
N ALA A 50 -6.73 -0.06 8.52
CA ALA A 50 -7.73 0.20 9.54
C ALA A 50 -7.86 1.68 9.93
N THR A 51 -6.81 2.49 9.75
CA THR A 51 -6.74 3.85 10.33
C THR A 51 -6.65 4.98 9.31
N LEU A 52 -6.34 4.72 8.03
CA LEU A 52 -6.11 5.73 7.01
C LEU A 52 -7.00 5.55 5.78
N ASP A 53 -7.62 6.64 5.33
CA ASP A 53 -8.16 6.77 4.00
C ASP A 53 -7.06 7.24 3.05
N TYR A 54 -6.72 6.40 2.08
CA TYR A 54 -5.75 6.72 1.06
C TYR A 54 -6.37 7.45 -0.14
N GLY A 55 -5.64 8.42 -0.68
CA GLY A 55 -5.99 9.12 -1.91
C GLY A 55 -4.74 9.63 -2.63
N PHE A 56 -4.96 10.34 -3.74
CA PHE A 56 -3.90 11.05 -4.46
C PHE A 56 -4.17 12.55 -4.41
N ASP A 57 -3.12 13.35 -4.23
CA ASP A 57 -3.21 14.81 -4.38
C ASP A 57 -3.15 15.23 -5.86
N ASP A 58 -3.29 16.54 -6.12
CA ASP A 58 -3.25 17.10 -7.49
C ASP A 58 -1.91 16.87 -8.20
N ALA A 59 -0.84 16.57 -7.45
CA ALA A 59 0.48 16.22 -7.97
C ALA A 59 0.65 14.71 -8.19
N GLY A 60 -0.37 13.89 -7.95
CA GLY A 60 -0.34 12.44 -8.09
C GLY A 60 0.41 11.71 -6.98
N ARG A 61 0.65 12.36 -5.84
CA ARG A 61 1.32 11.76 -4.68
C ARG A 61 0.30 11.07 -3.78
N LEU A 62 0.69 9.92 -3.23
CA LEU A 62 -0.13 9.19 -2.27
C LEU A 62 -0.21 9.99 -0.96
N VAL A 63 -1.43 10.24 -0.51
CA VAL A 63 -1.72 10.88 0.79
C VAL A 63 -2.61 9.94 1.62
N GLY A 64 -2.34 9.86 2.92
CA GLY A 64 -3.19 9.16 3.88
C GLY A 64 -3.85 10.18 4.81
N ARG A 65 -5.17 10.07 4.99
CA ARG A 65 -5.92 10.87 5.96
C ARG A 65 -6.43 9.96 7.08
N PRO A 66 -6.30 10.33 8.36
CA PRO A 66 -6.87 9.54 9.44
C PRO A 66 -8.39 9.34 9.29
N LYS A 67 -8.86 8.10 9.47
CA LYS A 67 -10.29 7.75 9.50
C LYS A 67 -11.00 8.29 10.73
N VAL A 68 -10.25 8.58 11.80
CA VAL A 68 -10.76 9.08 13.09
C VAL A 68 -10.38 10.54 13.32
N GLY A 69 -11.40 11.38 13.56
CA GLY A 69 -11.26 12.76 13.99
C GLY A 69 -11.43 13.80 12.86
N GLY A 70 -12.60 13.84 12.24
CA GLY A 70 -13.01 15.04 11.50
C GLY A 70 -13.01 16.25 12.44
N VAL A 71 -12.13 17.21 12.18
CA VAL A 71 -12.47 18.61 12.42
C VAL A 71 -12.93 19.14 11.07
N GLN A 72 -14.25 19.30 10.96
CA GLN A 72 -14.90 20.21 10.02
C GLN A 72 -14.49 21.65 10.36
#